data_AF-A0A924YX33-F1
#
_entry.id   AF-A0A924YX33-F1
#
_cell.length_a   1.000
_cell.length_b   1.000
_cell.length_c   1.000
_cell.angle_alpha   90.00
_cell.angle_beta   90.00
_cell.angle_gamma   90.00
#
_symmetry.space_group_name_H-M   'P 1'
#
loop_
_entity.id
_entity.type
_entity.pdbx_description
1 polymer ?
#
loop_
_entity_poly.entity_id
_entity_poly.type
_entity_poly.pdbx_seq_one_letter_code
_entity_poly.pdbx_strand_id
1 'polypeptide(L)'
;MQSQSLLVVLCLLFSLSAARAEEPAGQPANQDDAIRKGLGFVETKSLAWLRERKCASCHHVPLMIWVDREARQRGFKVDEPGLKEATDFMLAAENRGAIIPKPGDPERAGNGYSLMALFTILSFRDVGQGPEPAAQEVMKAAAEHLVSKQQADGSWMPFLGNPPFRNPEEVSTLLAAFGLVAEPRVGIDAAPSATKMREWLKANSKDEGSQARSLRILIDHERKANVELLLQQQNADGGWSQTKEMPSDAFATGQAIYSLISRGGIDKSHSAILKARDFLLKTQKPEGSWPMTSRPFNSGDNKKGSGNLEPITVAGSAWAVLGLLQLTSGTR
;
A
#
# COMPACT_ATOMS: atom_id res chain seq x y z
N MET A 1 -90.98 14.68 2.99
CA MET A 1 -89.78 15.51 3.20
C MET A 1 -88.57 14.60 3.05
N GLN A 2 -87.90 14.66 1.90
CA GLN A 2 -86.77 13.78 1.54
C GLN A 2 -85.49 14.27 2.22
N SER A 3 -84.77 13.36 2.89
CA SER A 3 -83.43 13.59 3.42
C SER A 3 -82.41 13.19 2.35
N GLN A 4 -81.59 14.14 1.89
CA GLN A 4 -80.49 13.90 0.97
C GLN A 4 -79.23 13.53 1.77
N SER A 5 -78.68 12.34 1.52
CA SER A 5 -77.37 11.93 2.03
C SER A 5 -76.27 12.39 1.06
N LEU A 6 -75.40 13.28 1.52
CA LEU A 6 -74.24 13.76 0.78
C LEU A 6 -73.08 12.76 0.95
N LEU A 7 -72.65 12.11 -0.13
CA LEU A 7 -71.48 11.24 -0.16
C LEU A 7 -70.24 12.11 -0.49
N VAL A 8 -69.32 12.27 0.46
CA VAL A 8 -68.04 12.95 0.23
C VAL A 8 -67.02 11.92 -0.25
N VAL A 9 -66.63 12.01 -1.53
CA VAL A 9 -65.53 11.21 -2.10
C VAL A 9 -64.24 12.01 -1.96
N LEU A 10 -63.33 11.53 -1.11
CA LEU A 10 -62.01 12.11 -0.90
C LEU A 10 -61.02 11.51 -1.91
N CYS A 11 -60.71 12.25 -2.98
CA CYS A 11 -59.66 11.87 -3.93
C CYS A 11 -58.28 12.15 -3.34
N LEU A 12 -57.56 11.09 -2.94
CA LEU A 12 -56.15 11.16 -2.55
C LEU A 12 -55.27 11.18 -3.81
N LEU A 13 -54.71 12.35 -4.11
CA LEU A 13 -53.68 12.53 -5.14
C LEU A 13 -52.33 12.00 -4.60
N PHE A 14 -51.94 10.80 -5.01
CA PHE A 14 -50.58 10.30 -4.79
C PHE A 14 -49.62 11.00 -5.74
N SER A 15 -48.80 11.88 -5.19
CA SER A 15 -47.67 12.49 -5.90
C SER A 15 -46.52 11.49 -5.92
N LEU A 16 -46.26 10.86 -7.06
CA LEU A 16 -45.07 10.04 -7.29
C LEU A 16 -43.85 10.96 -7.41
N SER A 17 -43.23 11.30 -6.28
CA SER A 17 -41.86 11.84 -6.28
C SER A 17 -40.91 10.69 -6.64
N ALA A 18 -40.36 10.73 -7.85
CA ALA A 18 -39.20 9.93 -8.21
C ALA A 18 -38.05 10.35 -7.29
N ALA A 19 -37.73 9.51 -6.30
CA ALA A 19 -36.54 9.68 -5.47
C ALA A 19 -35.30 9.53 -6.37
N ARG A 20 -34.71 10.66 -6.75
CA ARG A 20 -33.35 10.69 -7.29
C ARG A 20 -32.44 10.27 -6.14
N ALA A 21 -31.76 9.13 -6.28
CA ALA A 21 -30.74 8.73 -5.31
C ALA A 21 -29.72 9.87 -5.21
N GLU A 22 -29.62 10.51 -4.03
CA GLU A 22 -28.53 11.44 -3.74
C GLU A 22 -27.21 10.68 -3.84
N GLU A 23 -26.29 11.15 -4.68
CA GLU A 23 -24.90 10.71 -4.60
C GLU A 23 -24.38 10.97 -3.17
N PRO A 24 -23.70 10.01 -2.53
CA PRO A 24 -23.20 10.22 -1.18
C PRO A 24 -22.26 11.42 -1.17
N ALA A 25 -22.60 12.44 -0.38
CA ALA A 25 -21.74 13.61 -0.21
C ALA A 25 -20.33 13.17 0.20
N GLY A 26 -19.33 13.51 -0.63
CA GLY A 26 -17.91 13.32 -0.31
C GLY A 26 -17.17 12.18 -1.02
N GLN A 27 -17.80 11.45 -1.94
CA GLN A 27 -17.04 10.59 -2.88
C GLN A 27 -16.17 11.44 -3.83
N PRO A 28 -15.00 10.95 -4.26
CA PRO A 28 -14.16 11.64 -5.22
C PRO A 28 -14.87 11.77 -6.57
N ALA A 29 -14.77 12.94 -7.18
CA ALA A 29 -15.46 13.22 -8.46
C ALA A 29 -14.88 12.40 -9.62
N ASN A 30 -13.60 12.05 -9.55
CA ASN A 30 -12.88 11.20 -10.50
C ASN A 30 -11.58 10.67 -9.87
N GLN A 31 -10.81 9.90 -10.64
CA GLN A 31 -9.54 9.32 -10.19
C GLN A 31 -8.52 10.37 -9.73
N ASP A 32 -8.38 11.49 -10.44
CA ASP A 32 -7.40 12.52 -10.07
C ASP A 32 -7.78 13.23 -8.77
N ASP A 33 -9.08 13.44 -8.54
CA ASP A 33 -9.59 13.94 -7.26
C ASP A 33 -9.31 12.94 -6.12
N ALA A 34 -9.50 11.65 -6.36
CA ALA A 34 -9.19 10.61 -5.39
C ALA A 34 -7.69 10.59 -5.04
N ILE A 35 -6.82 10.69 -6.04
CA ILE A 35 -5.36 10.80 -5.85
C ILE A 35 -5.03 12.04 -5.03
N ARG A 36 -5.55 13.22 -5.39
CA ARG A 36 -5.28 14.48 -4.67
C ARG A 36 -5.69 14.43 -3.20
N LYS A 37 -6.89 13.90 -2.90
CA LYS A 37 -7.36 13.73 -1.52
C LYS A 37 -6.52 12.72 -0.75
N GLY A 38 -6.15 11.61 -1.38
CA GLY A 38 -5.29 10.58 -0.78
C GLY A 38 -3.89 11.11 -0.45
N LEU A 39 -3.29 11.89 -1.36
CA LEU A 39 -2.03 12.60 -1.12
C LEU A 39 -2.14 13.50 0.12
N GLY A 40 -3.13 14.40 0.14
CA GLY A 40 -3.32 15.32 1.27
C GLY A 40 -3.50 14.60 2.60
N PHE A 41 -4.20 13.46 2.63
CA PHE A 41 -4.33 12.64 3.83
C PHE A 41 -2.99 12.04 4.29
N VAL A 42 -2.25 11.41 3.37
CA VAL A 42 -0.96 10.77 3.66
C VAL A 42 0.09 11.79 4.10
N GLU A 43 0.18 12.92 3.41
CA GLU A 43 1.05 14.06 3.73
C GLU A 43 0.74 14.59 5.14
N THR A 44 -0.53 14.93 5.41
CA THR A 44 -0.96 15.49 6.70
C THR A 44 -0.63 14.55 7.85
N LYS A 45 -0.97 13.26 7.73
CA LYS A 45 -0.74 12.29 8.79
C LYS A 45 0.72 11.97 9.01
N SER A 46 1.51 11.90 7.94
CA SER A 46 2.93 11.57 8.03
C SER A 46 3.76 12.71 8.58
N LEU A 47 3.46 13.96 8.19
CA LEU A 47 4.12 15.15 8.74
C LEU A 47 3.73 15.40 10.20
N ALA A 48 2.45 15.22 10.56
CA ALA A 48 2.02 15.31 11.96
C ALA A 48 2.80 14.30 12.82
N TRP A 49 2.87 13.04 12.37
CA TRP A 49 3.65 12.01 13.05
C TRP A 49 5.12 12.40 13.18
N LEU A 50 5.76 12.84 12.09
CA LEU A 50 7.15 13.26 12.09
C LEU A 50 7.41 14.39 13.10
N ARG A 51 6.55 15.41 13.11
CA ARG A 51 6.73 16.61 13.94
C ARG A 51 6.44 16.34 15.42
N GLU A 52 5.45 15.52 15.73
CA GLU A 52 5.05 15.17 17.10
C GLU A 52 5.93 14.10 17.73
N ARG A 53 6.27 13.05 16.97
CA ARG A 53 7.03 11.89 17.47
C ARG A 53 8.52 11.99 17.23
N LYS A 54 8.98 12.95 16.41
CA LYS A 54 10.38 13.08 15.96
C LYS A 54 10.93 11.74 15.44
N CYS A 55 10.08 11.02 14.71
CA CYS A 55 10.33 9.66 14.23
C CYS A 55 9.67 9.47 12.86
N ALA A 56 10.36 8.78 11.95
CA ALA A 56 9.85 8.56 10.60
C ALA A 56 8.68 7.55 10.54
N SER A 57 8.80 6.43 11.26
CA SER A 57 7.93 5.24 11.17
C SER A 57 7.66 4.69 9.76
N CYS A 58 7.82 3.39 9.56
CA CYS A 58 7.75 2.76 8.23
C CYS A 58 6.39 2.89 7.53
N HIS A 59 5.33 3.17 8.29
CA HIS A 59 3.96 3.30 7.80
C HIS A 59 3.50 4.78 7.69
N HIS A 60 4.42 5.74 7.82
CA HIS A 60 4.18 7.18 7.65
C HIS A 60 5.20 7.76 6.68
N VAL A 61 6.31 8.33 7.19
CA VAL A 61 7.22 9.20 6.43
C VAL A 61 7.83 8.57 5.16
N PRO A 62 8.41 7.36 5.17
CA PRO A 62 8.98 6.80 3.95
C PRO A 62 7.88 6.44 2.92
N LEU A 63 6.68 6.05 3.36
CA LEU A 63 5.56 5.84 2.43
C LEU A 63 5.09 7.16 1.81
N MET A 64 4.99 8.24 2.59
CA MET A 64 4.72 9.58 2.07
C MET A 64 5.74 9.97 1.00
N ILE A 65 7.05 9.87 1.30
CA ILE A 65 8.11 10.23 0.34
C ILE A 65 7.98 9.41 -0.96
N TRP A 66 7.68 8.12 -0.85
CA TRP A 66 7.48 7.27 -2.03
C TRP A 66 6.29 7.74 -2.87
N VAL A 67 5.13 7.89 -2.23
CA VAL A 67 3.88 8.31 -2.89
C VAL A 67 4.05 9.66 -3.57
N ASP A 68 4.60 10.65 -2.86
CA ASP A 68 4.76 12.01 -3.37
C ASP A 68 5.73 12.06 -4.55
N ARG A 69 6.83 11.29 -4.50
CA ARG A 69 7.77 11.20 -5.62
C ARG A 69 7.14 10.58 -6.87
N GLU A 70 6.36 9.50 -6.72
CA GLU A 70 5.64 8.91 -7.86
C GLU A 70 4.55 9.84 -8.40
N ALA A 71 3.84 10.56 -7.52
CA ALA A 71 2.80 11.52 -7.88
C ALA A 71 3.38 12.74 -8.62
N ARG A 72 4.45 13.33 -8.08
CA ARG A 72 5.17 14.45 -8.68
C ARG A 72 5.70 14.10 -10.06
N GLN A 73 6.27 12.91 -10.23
CA GLN A 73 6.72 12.43 -11.54
C GLN A 73 5.59 12.42 -12.58
N ARG A 74 4.35 12.16 -12.15
CA ARG A 74 3.14 12.12 -12.99
C ARG A 74 2.40 13.46 -13.09
N GLY A 75 3.03 14.56 -12.63
CA GLY A 75 2.49 15.91 -12.74
C GLY A 75 1.45 16.29 -11.69
N PHE A 76 1.27 15.48 -10.64
CA PHE A 76 0.44 15.88 -9.49
C PHE A 76 1.20 16.87 -8.62
N LYS A 77 0.46 17.83 -8.05
CA LYS A 77 0.98 18.72 -7.01
C LYS A 77 1.08 17.93 -5.70
N VAL A 78 2.18 18.14 -5.00
CA VAL A 78 2.47 17.58 -3.66
C VAL A 78 2.91 18.71 -2.73
N ASP A 79 2.91 18.46 -1.42
CA ASP A 79 3.47 19.38 -0.42
C ASP A 79 5.01 19.41 -0.53
N GLU A 80 5.56 20.22 -1.45
CA GLU A 80 7.02 20.31 -1.68
C GLU A 80 7.81 20.67 -0.41
N PRO A 81 7.39 21.65 0.44
CA PRO A 81 8.03 21.88 1.73
C PRO A 81 7.99 20.65 2.66
N GLY A 82 6.85 19.97 2.75
CA GLY A 82 6.69 18.76 3.56
C GLY A 82 7.55 17.60 3.07
N LEU A 83 7.56 17.35 1.76
CA LEU A 83 8.41 16.34 1.12
C LEU A 83 9.89 16.63 1.38
N LYS A 84 10.30 17.90 1.33
CA LYS A 84 11.67 18.31 1.66
C LYS A 84 11.98 18.04 3.14
N GLU A 85 11.11 18.45 4.06
CA GLU A 85 11.29 18.21 5.51
C GLU A 85 11.44 16.71 5.81
N ALA A 86 10.55 15.88 5.26
CA ALA A 86 10.58 14.44 5.40
C ALA A 86 11.86 13.81 4.82
N THR A 87 12.28 14.27 3.63
CA THR A 87 13.49 13.81 2.97
C THR A 87 14.75 14.20 3.75
N ASP A 88 14.87 15.46 4.14
CA ASP A 88 16.00 15.95 4.95
C ASP A 88 16.10 15.15 6.25
N PHE A 89 14.97 14.90 6.94
CA PHE A 89 14.96 14.09 8.16
C PHE A 89 15.48 12.67 7.92
N MET A 90 15.07 12.02 6.82
CA MET A 90 15.48 10.66 6.47
C MET A 90 16.96 10.56 6.08
N LEU A 91 17.54 11.62 5.52
CA LEU A 91 18.91 11.63 5.03
C LEU A 91 19.93 12.17 6.05
N ALA A 92 19.46 12.93 7.05
CA ALA A 92 20.27 13.51 8.11
C ALA A 92 21.08 12.45 8.87
N ALA A 93 22.38 12.70 9.05
CA ALA A 93 23.33 11.74 9.62
C ALA A 93 22.95 11.29 11.04
N GLU A 94 22.46 12.23 11.85
CA GLU A 94 21.98 12.02 13.21
C GLU A 94 20.76 11.09 13.29
N ASN A 95 19.94 11.04 12.24
CA ASN A 95 18.73 10.21 12.18
C ASN A 95 18.99 8.83 11.55
N ARG A 96 20.12 8.64 10.83
CA ARG A 96 20.43 7.40 10.11
C ARG A 96 20.32 6.15 10.98
N GLY A 97 20.80 6.21 12.23
CA GLY A 97 20.73 5.07 13.17
C GLY A 97 19.31 4.66 13.57
N ALA A 98 18.34 5.57 13.49
CA ALA A 98 16.94 5.25 13.76
C ALA A 98 16.23 4.59 12.56
N ILE A 99 16.80 4.74 11.36
CA ILE A 99 16.27 4.25 10.08
C ILE A 99 16.93 2.91 9.71
N ILE A 100 18.26 2.87 9.77
CA ILE A 100 19.10 1.72 9.46
C ILE A 100 19.88 1.38 10.73
N PRO A 101 19.60 0.23 11.37
CA PRO A 101 20.38 -0.24 12.51
C PRO A 101 21.86 -0.33 12.16
N LYS A 102 22.75 0.02 13.09
CA LYS A 102 24.19 -0.12 12.88
C LYS A 102 24.60 -1.58 12.97
N PRO A 103 25.66 -2.01 12.26
CA PRO A 103 26.25 -3.32 12.47
C PRO A 103 26.59 -3.53 13.96
N GLY A 104 26.08 -4.61 14.55
CA GLY A 104 26.27 -4.93 15.97
C GLY A 104 25.21 -4.37 16.93
N ASP A 105 24.27 -3.54 16.46
CA ASP A 105 23.12 -3.14 17.27
C ASP A 105 22.28 -4.39 17.64
N PRO A 106 21.72 -4.44 18.86
CA PRO A 106 20.88 -5.56 19.28
C PRO A 106 19.65 -5.66 18.38
N GLU A 107 19.31 -6.88 18.00
CA GLU A 107 18.12 -7.14 17.20
C GLU A 107 16.86 -6.82 18.02
N ARG A 108 15.88 -6.20 17.36
CA ARG A 108 14.56 -6.00 17.98
C ARG A 108 13.81 -7.32 17.94
N ALA A 109 13.49 -7.87 19.11
CA ALA A 109 12.75 -9.12 19.23
C ALA A 109 11.49 -9.12 18.36
N GLY A 110 11.32 -10.17 17.55
CA GLY A 110 10.18 -10.34 16.65
C GLY A 110 10.25 -9.55 15.34
N ASN A 111 11.38 -8.92 15.01
CA ASN A 111 11.65 -8.29 13.72
C ASN A 111 12.83 -8.96 13.03
N GLY A 112 12.63 -9.61 11.88
CA GLY A 112 13.73 -10.20 11.12
C GLY A 112 14.71 -9.19 10.52
N TYR A 113 14.22 -8.00 10.16
CA TYR A 113 15.05 -6.91 9.63
C TYR A 113 14.37 -5.54 9.87
N SER A 114 14.97 -4.45 9.38
CA SER A 114 14.39 -3.11 9.51
C SER A 114 13.41 -2.85 8.38
N LEU A 115 12.11 -2.80 8.68
CA LEU A 115 11.11 -2.31 7.72
C LEU A 115 11.40 -0.87 7.28
N MET A 116 11.99 -0.05 8.16
CA MET A 116 12.45 1.29 7.79
C MET A 116 13.50 1.22 6.67
N ALA A 117 14.48 0.32 6.75
CA ALA A 117 15.47 0.14 5.69
C ALA A 117 14.81 -0.25 4.36
N LEU A 118 13.90 -1.23 4.38
CA LEU A 118 13.13 -1.61 3.19
C LEU A 118 12.38 -0.41 2.58
N PHE A 119 11.56 0.28 3.37
CA PHE A 119 10.77 1.39 2.84
C PHE A 119 11.64 2.58 2.43
N THR A 120 12.82 2.76 3.02
CA THR A 120 13.80 3.77 2.57
C THR A 120 14.26 3.52 1.13
N ILE A 121 14.54 2.26 0.79
CA ILE A 121 14.89 1.88 -0.59
C ILE A 121 13.73 2.23 -1.53
N LEU A 122 12.49 1.93 -1.15
CA LEU A 122 11.31 2.22 -1.96
C LEU A 122 11.03 3.73 -2.06
N SER A 123 11.23 4.50 -0.99
CA SER A 123 11.08 5.97 -0.98
C SER A 123 11.97 6.65 -1.99
N PHE A 124 13.22 6.20 -2.07
CA PHE A 124 14.24 6.83 -2.90
C PHE A 124 14.49 6.10 -4.21
N ARG A 125 13.63 5.14 -4.55
CA ARG A 125 13.70 4.42 -5.82
C ARG A 125 13.74 5.35 -7.01
N ASP A 126 14.32 4.85 -8.08
CA ASP A 126 14.40 5.63 -9.31
C ASP A 126 13.01 5.77 -9.94
N VAL A 127 12.54 7.01 -9.98
CA VAL A 127 11.33 7.45 -10.67
C VAL A 127 11.69 8.31 -11.89
N GLY A 128 12.76 7.94 -12.61
CA GLY A 128 13.18 8.55 -13.88
C GLY A 128 14.34 9.55 -13.79
N GLN A 129 14.59 10.15 -12.62
CA GLN A 129 15.69 11.13 -12.42
C GLN A 129 16.86 10.57 -11.61
N GLY A 130 16.74 9.34 -11.11
CA GLY A 130 17.66 8.77 -10.12
C GLY A 130 17.48 9.39 -8.73
N PRO A 131 17.92 8.68 -7.68
CA PRO A 131 18.07 9.28 -6.35
C PRO A 131 19.18 10.33 -6.35
N GLU A 132 19.03 11.35 -5.50
CA GLU A 132 20.13 12.26 -5.16
C GLU A 132 21.28 11.49 -4.48
N PRO A 133 22.55 11.96 -4.56
CA PRO A 133 23.70 11.22 -4.01
C PRO A 133 23.55 10.84 -2.53
N ALA A 134 23.03 11.75 -1.71
CA ALA A 134 22.78 11.47 -0.29
C ALA A 134 21.75 10.34 -0.09
N ALA A 135 20.71 10.29 -0.92
CA ALA A 135 19.74 9.20 -0.92
C ALA A 135 20.36 7.89 -1.40
N GLN A 136 21.27 7.93 -2.38
CA GLN A 136 21.97 6.74 -2.87
C GLN A 136 22.81 6.06 -1.76
N GLU A 137 23.53 6.84 -0.95
CA GLU A 137 24.28 6.30 0.20
C GLU A 137 23.37 5.60 1.21
N VAL A 138 22.24 6.24 1.55
CA VAL A 138 21.29 5.70 2.53
C VAL A 138 20.59 4.45 1.97
N MET A 139 20.22 4.44 0.69
CA MET A 139 19.68 3.25 0.04
C MET A 139 20.69 2.09 0.03
N LYS A 140 21.97 2.38 -0.25
CA LYS A 140 23.03 1.37 -0.23
C LYS A 140 23.14 0.75 1.17
N ALA A 141 23.24 1.56 2.21
CA ALA A 141 23.29 1.07 3.59
C ALA A 141 22.03 0.28 3.99
N ALA A 142 20.86 0.71 3.52
CA ALA A 142 19.61 -0.03 3.74
C ALA A 142 19.61 -1.38 3.04
N ALA A 143 20.12 -1.45 1.81
CA ALA A 143 20.23 -2.69 1.05
C ALA A 143 21.26 -3.64 1.66
N GLU A 144 22.41 -3.13 2.11
CA GLU A 144 23.42 -3.90 2.88
C GLU A 144 22.81 -4.47 4.17
N HIS A 145 21.99 -3.68 4.88
CA HIS A 145 21.26 -4.18 6.05
C HIS A 145 20.35 -5.35 5.67
N LEU A 146 19.55 -5.23 4.60
CA LEU A 146 18.69 -6.34 4.16
C LEU A 146 19.51 -7.57 3.79
N VAL A 147 20.58 -7.44 3.01
CA VAL A 147 21.47 -8.57 2.65
C VAL A 147 22.08 -9.22 3.89
N SER A 148 22.51 -8.42 4.87
CA SER A 148 23.10 -8.94 6.12
C SER A 148 22.12 -9.75 6.98
N LYS A 149 20.81 -9.54 6.77
CA LYS A 149 19.73 -10.25 7.48
C LYS A 149 19.17 -11.44 6.72
N GLN A 150 19.68 -11.72 5.52
CA GLN A 150 19.29 -12.93 4.80
C GLN A 150 19.83 -14.17 5.53
N GLN A 151 18.96 -15.13 5.77
CA GLN A 151 19.31 -16.42 6.35
C GLN A 151 20.08 -17.29 5.34
N ALA A 152 20.76 -18.34 5.84
CA ALA A 152 21.55 -19.23 5.01
C ALA A 152 20.72 -19.96 3.93
N ASP A 153 19.45 -20.26 4.23
CA ASP A 153 18.50 -20.88 3.31
C ASP A 153 17.93 -19.91 2.25
N GLY A 154 18.22 -18.62 2.36
CA GLY A 154 17.78 -17.57 1.44
C GLY A 154 16.57 -16.75 1.89
N SER A 155 15.96 -17.08 3.02
CA SER A 155 14.79 -16.38 3.57
C SER A 155 15.17 -15.20 4.46
N TRP A 156 14.16 -14.44 4.89
CA TRP A 156 14.25 -13.47 5.99
C TRP A 156 13.27 -13.83 7.08
N MET A 157 13.71 -13.71 8.32
CA MET A 157 12.90 -13.98 9.50
C MET A 157 11.57 -13.18 9.49
N PRO A 158 10.50 -13.76 10.06
CA PRO A 158 9.18 -13.13 10.07
C PRO A 158 9.10 -11.87 10.93
N PHE A 159 8.04 -11.09 10.72
CA PHE A 159 7.62 -10.03 11.65
C PHE A 159 6.47 -10.50 12.52
N LEU A 160 6.70 -10.65 13.83
CA LEU A 160 5.67 -11.13 14.76
C LEU A 160 4.65 -10.02 15.10
N GLY A 161 3.35 -10.34 15.05
CA GLY A 161 2.24 -9.48 15.45
C GLY A 161 1.12 -9.39 14.39
N ASN A 162 0.31 -8.33 14.39
CA ASN A 162 -0.89 -8.26 13.53
C ASN A 162 -0.60 -7.87 12.05
N PRO A 163 -1.08 -8.66 11.07
CA PRO A 163 -1.07 -8.30 9.65
C PRO A 163 -1.77 -6.96 9.36
N PRO A 164 -1.48 -6.30 8.21
CA PRO A 164 -0.66 -6.75 7.09
C PRO A 164 0.83 -6.33 7.16
N PHE A 165 1.27 -5.70 8.26
CA PHE A 165 2.69 -5.32 8.46
C PHE A 165 3.50 -6.39 9.18
N ARG A 166 2.82 -7.22 9.98
CA ARG A 166 3.41 -8.35 10.67
C ARG A 166 3.03 -9.61 9.93
N ASN A 167 4.03 -10.26 9.38
CA ASN A 167 3.87 -11.15 8.25
C ASN A 167 4.52 -12.49 8.55
N PRO A 168 3.95 -13.59 8.04
CA PRO A 168 4.64 -14.87 8.04
C PRO A 168 5.98 -14.76 7.30
N GLU A 169 6.81 -15.77 7.46
CA GLU A 169 8.17 -15.80 6.92
C GLU A 169 8.20 -15.58 5.41
N GLU A 170 7.23 -16.15 4.68
CA GLU A 170 7.14 -15.98 3.24
C GLU A 170 6.94 -14.51 2.85
N VAL A 171 5.89 -13.85 3.36
CA VAL A 171 5.63 -12.44 3.02
C VAL A 171 6.76 -11.52 3.51
N SER A 172 7.41 -11.84 4.62
CA SER A 172 8.59 -11.09 5.09
C SER A 172 9.79 -11.24 4.15
N THR A 173 10.01 -12.45 3.63
CA THR A 173 11.03 -12.74 2.60
C THR A 173 10.72 -12.01 1.29
N LEU A 174 9.46 -12.03 0.85
CA LEU A 174 9.01 -11.33 -0.36
C LEU A 174 9.15 -9.80 -0.25
N LEU A 175 8.91 -9.23 0.94
CA LEU A 175 9.10 -7.80 1.18
C LEU A 175 10.58 -7.40 1.11
N ALA A 176 11.49 -8.16 1.75
CA ALA A 176 12.93 -7.93 1.63
C ALA A 176 13.40 -8.03 0.17
N ALA A 177 12.91 -9.05 -0.54
CA ALA A 177 13.17 -9.23 -1.97
C ALA A 177 12.67 -8.06 -2.82
N PHE A 178 11.49 -7.50 -2.51
CA PHE A 178 10.96 -6.36 -3.24
C PHE A 178 11.87 -5.13 -3.14
N GLY A 179 12.42 -4.85 -1.96
CA GLY A 179 13.41 -3.79 -1.79
C GLY A 179 14.71 -4.02 -2.55
N LEU A 180 15.18 -5.27 -2.66
CA LEU A 180 16.47 -5.60 -3.28
C LEU A 180 16.40 -5.78 -4.80
N VAL A 181 15.41 -6.54 -5.29
CA VAL A 181 15.35 -7.02 -6.69
C VAL A 181 14.68 -6.01 -7.61
N ALA A 182 13.83 -5.13 -7.08
CA ALA A 182 13.16 -4.12 -7.88
C ALA A 182 14.02 -2.88 -8.16
N GLU A 183 15.18 -2.75 -7.52
CA GLU A 183 16.00 -1.52 -7.56
C GLU A 183 17.41 -1.75 -8.10
N PRO A 184 17.64 -1.63 -9.42
CA PRO A 184 18.98 -1.83 -9.99
C PRO A 184 20.00 -0.75 -9.58
N ARG A 185 19.56 0.37 -8.98
CA ARG A 185 20.41 1.53 -8.65
C ARG A 185 20.80 1.65 -7.17
N VAL A 186 20.56 0.62 -6.35
CA VAL A 186 20.96 0.61 -4.93
C VAL A 186 22.48 0.55 -4.71
N GLY A 187 23.27 0.31 -5.76
CA GLY A 187 24.74 0.33 -5.67
C GLY A 187 25.33 -0.88 -4.93
N ILE A 188 24.58 -1.97 -4.83
CA ILE A 188 25.05 -3.29 -4.36
C ILE A 188 24.71 -4.37 -5.38
N ASP A 189 25.51 -5.44 -5.43
CA ASP A 189 25.15 -6.66 -6.17
C ASP A 189 24.20 -7.52 -5.34
N ALA A 190 22.90 -7.37 -5.57
CA ALA A 190 21.87 -8.19 -4.93
C ALA A 190 21.59 -9.51 -5.66
N ALA A 191 22.26 -9.82 -6.78
CA ALA A 191 21.99 -11.03 -7.56
C ALA A 191 22.21 -12.34 -6.77
N PRO A 192 23.25 -12.48 -5.93
CA PRO A 192 23.40 -13.65 -5.07
C PRO A 192 22.24 -13.82 -4.09
N SER A 193 21.84 -12.73 -3.42
CA SER A 193 20.70 -12.75 -2.49
C SER A 193 19.39 -13.08 -3.19
N ALA A 194 19.17 -12.51 -4.37
CA ALA A 194 17.99 -12.79 -5.19
C ALA A 194 17.93 -14.26 -5.65
N THR A 195 19.09 -14.87 -5.93
CA THR A 195 19.19 -16.28 -6.32
C THR A 195 18.81 -17.20 -5.17
N LYS A 196 19.38 -17.00 -3.98
CA LYS A 196 19.03 -17.78 -2.77
C LYS A 196 17.55 -17.65 -2.41
N MET A 197 17.03 -16.44 -2.44
CA MET A 197 15.62 -16.16 -2.17
C MET A 197 14.69 -16.86 -3.17
N ARG A 198 15.01 -16.81 -4.47
CA ARG A 198 14.22 -17.52 -5.49
C ARG A 198 14.27 -19.03 -5.30
N GLU A 199 15.40 -19.59 -4.88
CA GLU A 199 15.50 -21.01 -4.55
C GLU A 199 14.60 -21.38 -3.37
N TRP A 200 14.66 -20.58 -2.29
CA TRP A 200 13.81 -20.77 -1.13
C TRP A 200 12.31 -20.72 -1.47
N LEU A 201 11.90 -19.77 -2.31
CA LEU A 201 10.51 -19.60 -2.73
C LEU A 201 9.95 -20.81 -3.50
N LYS A 202 10.77 -21.61 -4.20
CA LYS A 202 10.29 -22.82 -4.89
C LYS A 202 9.61 -23.81 -3.95
N ALA A 203 10.09 -23.92 -2.72
CA ALA A 203 9.54 -24.83 -1.71
C ALA A 203 8.55 -24.16 -0.74
N ASN A 204 8.52 -22.83 -0.69
CA ASN A 204 7.85 -22.07 0.35
C ASN A 204 6.81 -21.05 -0.16
N SER A 205 6.54 -20.99 -1.47
CA SER A 205 5.47 -20.15 -2.04
C SER A 205 4.08 -20.74 -1.81
N LYS A 206 3.57 -20.64 -0.58
CA LYS A 206 2.32 -21.29 -0.15
C LYS A 206 1.20 -20.29 0.19
N ASP A 207 1.55 -19.05 0.47
CA ASP A 207 0.57 -18.01 0.83
C ASP A 207 -0.27 -17.61 -0.39
N GLU A 208 -1.57 -17.83 -0.29
CA GLU A 208 -2.55 -17.52 -1.34
C GLU A 208 -3.14 -16.11 -1.21
N GLY A 209 -2.71 -15.33 -0.23
CA GLY A 209 -3.16 -13.96 0.01
C GLY A 209 -2.72 -13.00 -1.10
N SER A 210 -3.53 -11.98 -1.33
CA SER A 210 -3.31 -10.96 -2.37
C SER A 210 -1.94 -10.28 -2.27
N GLN A 211 -1.45 -10.07 -1.04
CA GLN A 211 -0.14 -9.46 -0.79
C GLN A 211 1.01 -10.35 -1.26
N ALA A 212 0.99 -11.65 -0.92
CA ALA A 212 2.03 -12.58 -1.34
C ALA A 212 2.09 -12.67 -2.87
N ARG A 213 0.94 -12.81 -3.54
CA ARG A 213 0.85 -12.82 -5.00
C ARG A 213 1.35 -11.53 -5.63
N SER A 214 0.93 -10.37 -5.11
CA SER A 214 1.38 -9.07 -5.60
C SER A 214 2.90 -8.91 -5.49
N LEU A 215 3.49 -9.35 -4.36
CA LEU A 215 4.93 -9.28 -4.18
C LEU A 215 5.68 -10.26 -5.08
N ARG A 216 5.19 -11.50 -5.27
CA ARG A 216 5.77 -12.46 -6.24
C ARG A 216 5.79 -11.88 -7.66
N ILE A 217 4.72 -11.19 -8.08
CA ILE A 217 4.68 -10.46 -9.36
C ILE A 217 5.75 -9.37 -9.40
N LEU A 218 5.89 -8.58 -8.34
CA LEU A 218 6.83 -7.46 -8.29
C LEU A 218 8.31 -7.87 -8.39
N ILE A 219 8.64 -9.05 -7.86
CA ILE A 219 9.99 -9.63 -7.91
C ILE A 219 10.21 -10.61 -9.09
N ASP A 220 9.21 -10.72 -9.99
CA ASP A 220 9.21 -11.61 -11.15
C ASP A 220 9.34 -13.11 -10.80
N HIS A 221 8.83 -13.54 -9.66
CA HIS A 221 8.77 -14.95 -9.26
C HIS A 221 7.45 -15.57 -9.73
N GLU A 222 7.52 -16.56 -10.64
CA GLU A 222 6.34 -17.23 -11.23
C GLU A 222 5.27 -16.24 -11.70
N ARG A 223 5.72 -15.15 -12.34
CA ARG A 223 4.92 -13.95 -12.56
C ARG A 223 3.61 -14.21 -13.29
N LYS A 224 3.64 -14.98 -14.38
CA LYS A 224 2.44 -15.29 -15.19
C LYS A 224 1.37 -16.00 -14.35
N ALA A 225 1.75 -17.04 -13.62
CA ALA A 225 0.83 -17.79 -12.76
C ALA A 225 0.27 -16.90 -11.64
N ASN A 226 1.10 -16.07 -11.01
CA ASN A 226 0.62 -15.16 -9.96
C ASN A 226 -0.30 -14.05 -10.50
N VAL A 227 -0.08 -13.55 -11.73
CA VAL A 227 -1.01 -12.63 -12.40
C VAL A 227 -2.37 -13.28 -12.59
N GLU A 228 -2.42 -14.49 -13.15
CA GLU A 228 -3.66 -15.22 -13.40
C GLU A 228 -4.42 -15.50 -12.10
N LEU A 229 -3.73 -16.01 -11.07
CA LEU A 229 -4.32 -16.33 -9.78
C LEU A 229 -4.80 -15.07 -9.05
N LEU A 230 -4.05 -13.97 -9.12
CA LEU A 230 -4.46 -12.71 -8.51
C LEU A 230 -5.70 -12.14 -9.20
N LEU A 231 -5.79 -12.20 -10.53
CA LEU A 231 -7.00 -11.79 -11.27
C LEU A 231 -8.22 -12.62 -10.89
N GLN A 232 -8.06 -13.94 -10.69
CA GLN A 232 -9.14 -14.84 -10.26
C GLN A 232 -9.60 -14.59 -8.82
N GLN A 233 -8.74 -14.01 -7.98
CA GLN A 233 -9.01 -13.72 -6.57
C GLN A 233 -9.76 -12.38 -6.36
N GLN A 234 -10.03 -11.61 -7.41
CA GLN A 234 -10.77 -10.35 -7.28
C GLN A 234 -12.17 -10.61 -6.69
N ASN A 235 -12.53 -9.86 -5.66
CA ASN A 235 -13.84 -9.94 -5.04
C ASN A 235 -14.93 -9.35 -5.96
N ALA A 236 -16.19 -9.71 -5.69
CA ALA A 236 -17.33 -9.24 -6.47
C ALA A 236 -17.51 -7.71 -6.47
N ASP A 237 -17.00 -7.02 -5.43
CA ASP A 237 -17.02 -5.57 -5.31
C ASP A 237 -15.91 -4.87 -6.13
N GLY A 238 -15.04 -5.64 -6.79
CA GLY A 238 -13.94 -5.15 -7.62
C GLY A 238 -12.61 -4.98 -6.90
N GLY A 239 -12.55 -5.12 -5.57
CA GLY A 239 -11.31 -5.01 -4.83
C GLY A 239 -10.61 -6.35 -4.57
N TRP A 240 -9.51 -6.26 -3.82
CA TRP A 240 -8.83 -7.39 -3.20
C TRP A 240 -8.77 -7.20 -1.68
N SER A 241 -8.63 -8.31 -0.98
CA SER A 241 -8.65 -8.37 0.48
C SER A 241 -7.34 -8.92 1.05
N GLN A 242 -7.10 -8.63 2.34
CA GLN A 242 -5.99 -9.21 3.11
C GLN A 242 -6.01 -10.74 3.17
N THR A 243 -7.20 -11.35 3.24
CA THR A 243 -7.41 -12.82 3.16
C THR A 243 -8.68 -13.10 2.34
N LYS A 244 -8.81 -14.32 1.82
CA LYS A 244 -9.90 -14.72 0.93
C LYS A 244 -11.30 -14.50 1.52
N GLU A 245 -11.45 -14.60 2.83
CA GLU A 245 -12.73 -14.50 3.54
C GLU A 245 -13.08 -13.07 3.96
N MET A 246 -12.15 -12.12 3.84
CA MET A 246 -12.36 -10.74 4.23
C MET A 246 -12.93 -9.89 3.09
N PRO A 247 -13.68 -8.82 3.42
CA PRO A 247 -14.01 -7.78 2.45
C PRO A 247 -12.75 -7.17 1.82
N SER A 248 -12.93 -6.60 0.63
CA SER A 248 -11.86 -5.86 -0.02
C SER A 248 -11.41 -4.65 0.81
N ASP A 249 -10.12 -4.32 0.71
CA ASP A 249 -9.53 -3.16 1.37
C ASP A 249 -8.53 -2.44 0.47
N ALA A 250 -8.18 -1.22 0.85
CA ALA A 250 -7.32 -0.34 0.05
C ALA A 250 -5.88 -0.82 -0.03
N PHE A 251 -5.38 -1.50 1.01
CA PHE A 251 -4.02 -2.00 1.05
C PHE A 251 -3.82 -3.12 0.01
N ALA A 252 -4.67 -4.15 0.05
CA ALA A 252 -4.60 -5.27 -0.89
C ALA A 252 -4.98 -4.84 -2.31
N THR A 253 -6.00 -3.99 -2.47
CA THR A 253 -6.42 -3.50 -3.79
C THR A 253 -5.34 -2.63 -4.44
N GLY A 254 -4.74 -1.71 -3.68
CA GLY A 254 -3.64 -0.86 -4.16
C GLY A 254 -2.41 -1.65 -4.60
N GLN A 255 -2.00 -2.65 -3.80
CA GLN A 255 -0.90 -3.57 -4.16
C GLN A 255 -1.20 -4.40 -5.41
N ALA A 256 -2.44 -4.90 -5.55
CA ALA A 256 -2.85 -5.68 -6.70
C ALA A 256 -2.77 -4.83 -7.98
N ILE A 257 -3.37 -3.63 -7.99
CA ILE A 257 -3.29 -2.70 -9.13
C ILE A 257 -1.83 -2.39 -9.46
N TYR A 258 -1.04 -2.01 -8.44
CA TYR A 258 0.35 -1.62 -8.62
C TYR A 258 1.17 -2.75 -9.26
N SER A 259 1.08 -3.96 -8.73
CA SER A 259 1.83 -5.12 -9.23
C SER A 259 1.38 -5.58 -10.61
N LEU A 260 0.06 -5.67 -10.86
CA LEU A 260 -0.50 -6.11 -12.13
C LEU A 260 -0.11 -5.19 -13.30
N ILE A 261 -0.12 -3.87 -13.10
CA ILE A 261 0.28 -2.92 -14.14
C ILE A 261 1.82 -2.85 -14.27
N SER A 262 2.52 -2.52 -13.18
CA SER A 262 3.95 -2.16 -13.26
C SER A 262 4.86 -3.32 -13.65
N ARG A 263 4.47 -4.56 -13.31
CA ARG A 263 5.26 -5.77 -13.56
C ARG A 263 4.44 -6.89 -14.20
N GLY A 264 3.16 -7.00 -13.87
CA GLY A 264 2.27 -8.05 -14.38
C GLY A 264 1.99 -7.97 -15.87
N GLY A 265 2.18 -6.80 -16.50
CA GLY A 265 1.90 -6.60 -17.92
C GLY A 265 0.41 -6.51 -18.25
N ILE A 266 -0.43 -6.19 -17.24
CA ILE A 266 -1.85 -5.96 -17.41
C ILE A 266 -2.10 -4.52 -17.83
N ASP A 267 -2.89 -4.33 -18.89
CA ASP A 267 -3.25 -3.00 -19.37
C ASP A 267 -4.15 -2.26 -18.38
N LYS A 268 -3.98 -0.94 -18.27
CA LYS A 268 -4.80 -0.08 -17.41
C LYS A 268 -6.29 -0.10 -17.75
N SER A 269 -6.67 -0.46 -18.99
CA SER A 269 -8.06 -0.64 -19.41
C SER A 269 -8.61 -2.04 -19.17
N HIS A 270 -7.83 -2.96 -18.60
CA HIS A 270 -8.30 -4.30 -18.26
C HIS A 270 -9.47 -4.22 -17.27
N SER A 271 -10.52 -5.04 -17.48
CA SER A 271 -11.77 -4.95 -16.72
C SER A 271 -11.57 -5.07 -15.20
N ALA A 272 -10.69 -5.97 -14.76
CA ALA A 272 -10.33 -6.11 -13.34
C ALA A 272 -9.71 -4.82 -12.76
N ILE A 273 -8.86 -4.12 -13.52
CA ILE A 273 -8.22 -2.87 -13.08
C ILE A 273 -9.26 -1.75 -12.97
N LEU A 274 -10.18 -1.64 -13.92
CA LEU A 274 -11.25 -0.65 -13.88
C LEU A 274 -12.20 -0.86 -12.69
N LYS A 275 -12.57 -2.11 -12.40
CA LYS A 275 -13.37 -2.44 -11.21
C LYS A 275 -12.66 -2.09 -9.90
N ALA A 276 -11.36 -2.34 -9.84
CA ALA A 276 -10.54 -2.04 -8.66
C ALA A 276 -10.37 -0.54 -8.44
N ARG A 277 -10.20 0.22 -9.52
CA ARG A 277 -10.27 1.68 -9.50
C ARG A 277 -11.62 2.11 -8.93
N ASP A 278 -12.73 1.63 -9.48
CA ASP A 278 -14.08 2.03 -9.05
C ASP A 278 -14.36 1.68 -7.59
N PHE A 279 -13.86 0.53 -7.12
CA PHE A 279 -13.86 0.18 -5.69
C PHE A 279 -13.15 1.24 -4.84
N LEU A 280 -11.93 1.65 -5.22
CA LEU A 280 -11.18 2.67 -4.48
C LEU A 280 -11.90 4.03 -4.50
N LEU A 281 -12.44 4.48 -5.63
CA LEU A 281 -13.20 5.73 -5.67
C LEU A 281 -14.43 5.67 -4.75
N LYS A 282 -15.19 4.57 -4.81
CA LYS A 282 -16.43 4.42 -4.03
C LYS A 282 -16.19 4.38 -2.52
N THR A 283 -15.03 3.87 -2.09
CA THR A 283 -14.73 3.58 -0.68
C THR A 283 -13.85 4.63 0.00
N GLN A 284 -13.35 5.63 -0.75
CA GLN A 284 -12.59 6.73 -0.17
C GLN A 284 -13.50 7.59 0.72
N LYS A 285 -12.97 8.01 1.86
CA LYS A 285 -13.64 8.95 2.77
C LYS A 285 -13.45 10.41 2.32
N PRO A 286 -14.32 11.34 2.77
CA PRO A 286 -14.22 12.75 2.35
C PRO A 286 -12.86 13.39 2.65
N GLU A 287 -12.20 13.00 3.75
CA GLU A 287 -10.86 13.47 4.12
C GLU A 287 -9.72 12.82 3.33
N GLY A 288 -10.02 11.90 2.41
CA GLY A 288 -9.06 11.26 1.50
C GLY A 288 -8.52 9.90 1.94
N SER A 289 -8.86 9.45 3.15
CA SER A 289 -8.43 8.16 3.67
C SER A 289 -9.22 6.98 3.10
N TRP A 290 -8.63 5.79 3.18
CA TRP A 290 -9.37 4.54 3.05
C TRP A 290 -9.41 3.79 4.38
N PRO A 291 -10.60 3.48 4.90
CA PRO A 291 -10.73 2.75 6.16
C PRO A 291 -10.10 1.36 6.07
N MET A 292 -9.39 0.98 7.12
CA MET A 292 -8.72 -0.31 7.22
C MET A 292 -9.21 -1.07 8.45
N THR A 293 -9.24 -2.40 8.34
CA THR A 293 -9.51 -3.29 9.47
C THR A 293 -8.26 -4.09 9.79
N SER A 294 -7.90 -4.14 11.07
CA SER A 294 -6.81 -4.98 11.56
C SER A 294 -7.34 -6.38 11.94
N ARG A 295 -6.52 -7.40 11.71
CA ARG A 295 -6.81 -8.78 12.11
C ARG A 295 -5.68 -9.35 12.99
N PRO A 296 -5.96 -10.29 13.90
CA PRO A 296 -4.92 -10.98 14.65
C PRO A 296 -4.04 -11.84 13.74
N PHE A 297 -2.80 -12.09 14.16
CA PHE A 297 -1.86 -12.98 13.47
C PHE A 297 -2.37 -14.42 13.37
N ASN A 298 -2.94 -14.94 14.47
CA ASN A 298 -3.51 -16.28 14.57
C ASN A 298 -5.01 -16.15 14.84
N SER A 299 -5.84 -16.51 13.86
CA SER A 299 -7.31 -16.49 13.95
C SER A 299 -7.91 -17.56 14.89
N GLY A 300 -7.07 -18.41 15.50
CA GLY A 300 -7.49 -19.46 16.45
C GLY A 300 -7.53 -19.02 17.92
N ASP A 301 -6.89 -17.90 18.28
CA ASP A 301 -7.01 -17.34 19.62
C ASP A 301 -8.00 -16.18 19.56
N ASN A 302 -8.87 -16.02 20.57
CA ASN A 302 -9.82 -14.89 20.75
C ASN A 302 -9.15 -13.49 20.89
N LYS A 303 -8.09 -13.22 20.13
CA LYS A 303 -7.31 -11.98 20.11
C LYS A 303 -7.94 -11.00 19.13
N LYS A 304 -8.16 -9.77 19.58
CA LYS A 304 -8.63 -8.67 18.73
C LYS A 304 -7.46 -8.11 17.91
N GLY A 305 -7.75 -7.56 16.73
CA GLY A 305 -6.79 -6.76 15.96
C GLY A 305 -6.32 -5.52 16.72
N SER A 306 -5.47 -4.70 16.08
CA SER A 306 -4.99 -3.46 16.70
C SER A 306 -6.15 -2.50 17.04
N GLY A 307 -6.14 -1.93 18.24
CA GLY A 307 -7.09 -0.88 18.64
C GLY A 307 -6.78 0.48 18.02
N ASN A 308 -5.51 0.76 17.71
CA ASN A 308 -5.12 1.93 16.92
C ASN A 308 -4.96 1.52 15.45
N LEU A 309 -5.81 2.08 14.58
CA LEU A 309 -5.82 1.79 13.14
C LEU A 309 -5.06 2.83 12.31
N GLU A 310 -4.61 3.94 12.89
CA GLU A 310 -3.94 5.00 12.10
C GLU A 310 -2.77 4.47 11.25
N PRO A 311 -1.83 3.65 11.80
CA PRO A 311 -0.74 3.10 10.99
C PRO A 311 -1.18 2.35 9.74
N ILE A 312 -2.20 1.48 9.87
CA ILE A 312 -2.70 0.69 8.75
C ILE A 312 -3.54 1.53 7.80
N THR A 313 -4.29 2.51 8.29
CA THR A 313 -5.05 3.44 7.45
C THR A 313 -4.14 4.32 6.60
N VAL A 314 -3.05 4.86 7.15
CA VAL A 314 -2.07 5.66 6.39
C VAL A 314 -1.42 4.81 5.31
N ALA A 315 -0.93 3.62 5.66
CA ALA A 315 -0.29 2.75 4.69
C ALA A 315 -1.25 2.15 3.65
N GLY A 316 -2.50 1.83 4.03
CA GLY A 316 -3.54 1.42 3.08
C GLY A 316 -3.89 2.53 2.11
N SER A 317 -3.99 3.77 2.59
CA SER A 317 -4.23 4.95 1.74
C SER A 317 -3.04 5.22 0.81
N ALA A 318 -1.80 5.08 1.28
CA ALA A 318 -0.60 5.19 0.46
C ALA A 318 -0.59 4.17 -0.69
N TRP A 319 -0.90 2.90 -0.42
CA TRP A 319 -1.01 1.87 -1.46
C TRP A 319 -2.16 2.11 -2.44
N ALA A 320 -3.31 2.61 -1.98
CA ALA A 320 -4.39 3.01 -2.86
C ALA A 320 -3.94 4.12 -3.83
N VAL A 321 -3.25 5.15 -3.33
CA VAL A 321 -2.71 6.21 -4.18
C VAL A 321 -1.68 5.66 -5.17
N LEU A 322 -0.71 4.84 -4.73
CA LEU A 322 0.28 4.20 -5.61
C LEU A 322 -0.38 3.36 -6.72
N GLY A 323 -1.43 2.61 -6.38
CA GLY A 323 -2.23 1.85 -7.34
C GLY A 323 -2.90 2.77 -8.36
N LEU A 324 -3.64 3.80 -7.90
CA LEU A 324 -4.33 4.76 -8.78
C LEU A 324 -3.35 5.53 -9.69
N LEU A 325 -2.15 5.84 -9.21
CA LEU A 325 -1.09 6.47 -10.00
C LEU A 325 -0.62 5.59 -11.17
N GLN A 326 -0.80 4.26 -11.14
CA GLN A 326 -0.47 3.41 -12.29
C GLN A 326 -1.46 3.55 -13.45
N LEU A 327 -2.67 4.09 -13.19
CA LEU A 327 -3.69 4.29 -14.21
C LEU A 327 -3.55 5.66 -14.91
N THR A 328 -2.72 6.55 -14.40
CA THR A 328 -2.51 7.87 -15.01
C THR A 328 -1.61 7.75 -16.24
N SER A 329 -1.74 8.69 -17.17
CA SER A 329 -0.81 8.78 -18.28
C SER A 329 0.50 9.36 -17.73
N GLY A 330 1.60 8.60 -17.82
CA GLY A 330 2.92 9.14 -17.51
C GLY A 330 3.25 10.31 -18.43
N THR A 331 3.83 11.36 -17.88
CA THR A 331 4.62 12.33 -18.65
C THR A 331 5.81 11.55 -19.24
N ARG A 332 5.78 11.34 -20.56
CA ARG A 332 6.94 10.84 -21.31
C ARG A 332 8.01 11.92 -21.37
#